data_AF-A0A1B2EUP7-F1
#
_entry.id   AF-A0A1B2EUP7-F1
#
_cell.length_a   1.000
_cell.length_b   1.000
_cell.length_c   1.000
_cell.angle_alpha   90.00
_cell.angle_beta   90.00
_cell.angle_gamma   90.00
#
_symmetry.space_group_name_H-M   'P 1'
#
loop_
_entity.id
_entity.type
_entity.pdbx_description
1 polymer ?
#
loop_
_entity_poly.entity_id
_entity_poly.type
_entity_poly.pdbx_seq_one_letter_code
_entity_poly.pdbx_strand_id
1 'polypeptide(L)' 'MFTLERYKSIDQIIKKNRFVATVGPIASEHDAKNFIAAHSDLRAKLNCGVWRVGQSYRCRRA' A
#
# COMPACT_ATOMS: atom_id res chain seq x y z
N MET A 1 -19.35 -8.10 -2.24
CA MET A 1 -17.92 -7.89 -1.91
C MET A 1 -17.40 -6.80 -2.81
N PHE A 2 -16.79 -5.75 -2.26
CA PHE A 2 -16.33 -4.59 -3.03
C PHE A 2 -14.80 -4.63 -3.16
N THR A 3 -14.29 -4.12 -4.29
CA THR A 3 -12.87 -3.91 -4.53
C THR A 3 -12.67 -2.52 -5.13
N LEU A 4 -11.43 -2.03 -5.13
CA LEU A 4 -11.09 -0.76 -5.76
C LEU A 4 -11.13 -0.91 -7.28
N GLU A 5 -11.78 0.01 -7.97
CA GLU A 5 -11.83 -0.02 -9.45
C GLU A 5 -10.52 0.45 -10.09
N ARG A 6 -9.74 1.27 -9.38
CA ARG A 6 -8.51 1.87 -9.88
C ARG A 6 -7.52 2.13 -8.75
N TYR A 7 -6.27 2.29 -9.14
CA TYR A 7 -5.23 2.78 -8.24
C TYR A 7 -5.52 4.23 -7.82
N LYS A 8 -5.28 4.53 -6.55
CA LYS A 8 -5.36 5.88 -6.01
C LYS A 8 -4.20 6.11 -5.06
N SER A 9 -3.50 7.21 -5.28
CA SER A 9 -2.52 7.74 -4.35
C SER A 9 -3.04 9.02 -3.72
N ILE A 10 -2.74 9.18 -2.45
CA ILE A 10 -3.05 10.36 -1.66
C ILE A 10 -1.77 10.75 -0.94
N ASP A 11 -1.41 12.02 -1.02
CA ASP A 11 -0.35 12.58 -0.21
C ASP A 11 -0.94 13.57 0.80
N GLN A 12 -0.46 13.49 2.03
CA GLN A 12 -0.93 14.34 3.10
C GLN A 12 0.21 14.71 4.02
N ILE A 13 0.25 15.98 4.43
CA ILE A 13 1.21 16.47 5.41
C ILE A 13 0.52 16.57 6.75
N ILE A 14 0.99 15.82 7.74
CA ILE A 14 0.47 15.82 9.10
C ILE A 14 1.62 16.19 10.03
N LYS A 15 1.49 17.31 10.76
CA LYS A 15 2.49 17.79 11.73
C LYS A 15 3.93 17.80 11.17
N LYS A 16 4.12 18.39 9.97
CA LYS A 16 5.39 18.47 9.22
C LYS A 16 5.93 17.14 8.66
N ASN A 17 5.25 16.01 8.90
CA ASN A 17 5.64 14.75 8.30
C ASN A 17 4.77 14.48 7.07
N ARG A 18 5.40 14.03 5.98
CA ARG A 18 4.72 13.67 4.75
C ARG A 18 4.33 12.19 4.80
N PHE A 19 3.06 11.93 4.51
CA PHE A 19 2.50 10.59 4.39
C PHE A 19 2.00 10.42 2.97
N VAL A 20 2.43 9.33 2.33
CA VAL A 20 1.96 8.95 1.00
C VAL A 20 1.30 7.60 1.14
N ALA A 21 0.02 7.53 0.80
CA ALA A 21 -0.77 6.30 0.82
C ALA A 21 -1.18 5.97 -0.61
N THR A 22 -0.77 4.78 -1.09
CA THR A 22 -1.15 4.27 -2.40
C THR A 22 -1.97 3.00 -2.20
N VAL A 23 -3.17 2.99 -2.77
CA VAL A 23 -4.12 1.88 -2.69
C VAL A 23 -4.51 1.44 -4.10
N GLY A 24 -4.83 0.16 -4.27
CA GLY A 24 -5.25 -0.36 -5.56
C GLY A 24 -5.83 -1.77 -5.48
N PRO A 25 -6.52 -2.20 -6.54
CA PRO A 25 -6.91 -3.60 -6.69
C PRO A 25 -5.67 -4.47 -6.84
N ILE A 26 -5.71 -5.64 -6.21
CA ILE A 26 -4.68 -6.67 -6.31
C ILE A 26 -5.37 -8.01 -6.51
N ALA A 27 -4.84 -8.85 -7.40
CA ALA A 27 -5.45 -10.14 -7.75
C ALA A 27 -4.83 -11.31 -6.97
N SER A 28 -3.65 -11.14 -6.37
CA SER A 28 -2.89 -12.22 -5.75
C SER A 28 -1.88 -11.71 -4.72
N GLU A 29 -1.39 -12.59 -3.84
CA GLU A 29 -0.35 -12.24 -2.87
C GLU A 29 0.94 -11.76 -3.55
N HIS A 30 1.32 -12.37 -4.69
CA HIS A 30 2.49 -11.95 -5.46
C HIS A 30 2.33 -10.52 -5.99
N ASP A 31 1.15 -10.20 -6.52
CA ASP A 31 0.80 -8.87 -7.00
C ASP A 31 0.86 -7.84 -5.86
N ALA A 32 0.38 -8.21 -4.67
CA ALA A 32 0.46 -7.38 -3.48
C ALA A 32 1.91 -7.10 -3.05
N LYS A 33 2.77 -8.12 -3.07
CA LYS A 33 4.20 -7.98 -2.73
C LYS A 33 4.92 -7.07 -3.73
N ASN A 34 4.65 -7.23 -5.04
CA ASN A 34 5.20 -6.38 -6.09
C ASN A 34 4.69 -4.94 -5.96
N PHE A 35 3.41 -4.74 -5.66
CA PHE A 35 2.82 -3.43 -5.45
C PHE A 35 3.48 -2.69 -4.29
N ILE A 36 3.64 -3.36 -3.14
CA ILE A 36 4.33 -2.77 -1.99
C ILE A 36 5.78 -2.45 -2.32
N ALA A 37 6.49 -3.31 -3.04
CA ALA A 37 7.88 -3.05 -3.44
C ALA A 37 7.99 -1.86 -4.41
N ALA A 38 7.10 -1.75 -5.40
CA ALA A 38 7.09 -0.67 -6.38
C ALA A 38 6.73 0.70 -5.78
N HIS A 39 5.90 0.71 -4.74
CA HIS A 39 5.47 1.94 -4.06
C HIS A 39 6.22 2.22 -2.74
N SER A 40 7.18 1.37 -2.36
CA SER A 40 8.07 1.65 -1.23
C SER A 40 9.03 2.78 -1.61
N ASP A 41 9.01 3.86 -0.83
CA ASP A 41 9.90 5.00 -1.07
C ASP A 41 11.17 4.83 -0.23
N LEU A 42 12.32 4.77 -0.90
CA LEU A 42 13.63 4.67 -0.24
C LEU A 42 13.97 5.90 0.62
N ARG A 43 13.28 7.02 0.40
CA ARG A 43 13.45 8.27 1.17
C ARG A 43 12.45 8.36 2.33
N ALA A 44 11.47 7.47 2.41
CA ALA A 44 10.55 7.44 3.53
C ALA A 44 11.26 6.92 4.80
N LYS A 45 11.03 7.59 5.92
CA LYS A 45 11.52 7.14 7.24
C LYS A 45 10.95 5.79 7.65
N LEU A 46 9.76 5.48 7.16
CA LEU A 46 9.05 4.25 7.46
C LEU A 46 8.21 3.86 6.25
N ASN A 47 8.37 2.63 5.79
CA ASN A 47 7.48 2.02 4.82
C ASN A 47 6.59 1.00 5.54
N CYS A 48 5.29 1.07 5.31
CA CYS A 48 4.35 0.06 5.79
C CYS A 48 3.33 -0.26 4.71
N GLY A 49 2.93 -1.52 4.65
CA GLY A 49 2.02 -2.02 3.64
C GLY A 49 1.06 -3.03 4.24
N VAL A 50 -0.18 -2.98 3.78
CA VAL A 50 -1.22 -3.94 4.14
C VAL A 50 -1.90 -4.40 2.86
N TRP A 51 -2.24 -5.68 2.81
CA TRP A 51 -2.96 -6.23 1.68
C TRP A 51 -3.92 -7.34 2.13
N ARG A 52 -4.97 -7.53 1.33
CA ARG A 52 -5.94 -8.60 1.52
C ARG A 52 -6.33 -9.19 0.16
N VAL A 53 -6.27 -10.51 0.05
CA VAL A 53 -6.78 -11.27 -1.10
C VAL A 53 -7.63 -12.42 -0.55
N GLY A 54 -8.95 -12.35 -0.75
CA GLY A 54 -9.89 -13.30 -0.16
C GLY A 54 -9.81 -13.32 1.38
N GLN A 55 -9.43 -14.48 1.93
CA GLN A 55 -9.21 -14.68 3.37
C GLN A 55 -7.78 -14.35 3.81
N SER A 56 -6.82 -14.27 2.88
CA SER A 56 -5.43 -13.94 3.18
C SER A 56 -5.31 -12.45 3.44
N TYR A 57 -4.99 -12.10 4.68
CA TYR A 57 -4.73 -10.73 5.12
C TYR A 57 -3.34 -10.67 5.74
N ARG A 58 -2.52 -9.72 5.29
CA ARG A 58 -1.20 -9.48 5.88
C ARG A 58 -0.93 -7.99 6.02
N CYS A 59 -0.32 -7.66 7.16
CA CYS A 59 0.23 -6.35 7.44
C CYS A 59 1.73 -6.50 7.63
N ARG A 60 2.53 -5.72 6.92
CA ARG A 60 3.98 -5.72 7.01
C ARG A 60 4.48 -4.30 7.27
N ARG A 61 5.43 -4.21 8.18
CA ARG A 61 6.33 -3.07 8.30
C ARG A 61 7.62 -3.42 7.55
N ALA A 62 7.99 -2.58 6.59
CA ALA A 62 9.22 -2.74 5.79
C ALA A 62 10.35 -1.91 6.40
#